data_AF-A0A4R3JUC6-F1
#
_entry.id   AF-A0A4R3JUC6-F1
#
_cell.length_a   1.000
_cell.length_b   1.000
_cell.length_c   1.000
_cell.angle_alpha   90.00
_cell.angle_beta   90.00
_cell.angle_gamma   90.00
#
_symmetry.space_group_name_H-M   'P 1'
#
loop_
_entity.id
_entity.type
_entity.pdbx_description
1 polymer ?
#
loop_
_entity_poly.entity_id
_entity_poly.type
_entity_poly.pdbx_seq_one_letter_code
_entity_poly.pdbx_strand_id
1 'polypeptide(L)'
;MRWRVLNLLIALDQLAWVLLTLGNGSPDETISAAAYRMERQGKLAGRILRPLIDAIFRPVERDHCRRSYASEIAGSQLPDSYRARIT
;
A
#
# COMPACT_ATOMS: atom_id res chain seq x y z
N MET A 1 -18.21 12.64 -1.70
CA MET A 1 -18.05 12.01 -0.36
C MET A 1 -17.13 10.79 -0.38
N ARG A 2 -17.31 9.86 -1.33
CA ARG A 2 -16.50 8.63 -1.46
C ARG A 2 -14.98 8.83 -1.42
N TRP A 3 -14.46 9.84 -2.13
CA TRP A 3 -13.03 10.16 -2.15
C TRP A 3 -12.46 10.62 -0.80
N ARG A 4 -13.22 11.35 0.02
CA ARG A 4 -12.76 11.79 1.34
C ARG A 4 -12.61 10.62 2.30
N VAL A 5 -13.59 9.71 2.29
CA VAL A 5 -13.55 8.50 3.10
C VAL A 5 -12.38 7.61 2.67
N LEU A 6 -12.16 7.45 1.36
CA LEU A 6 -11.00 6.70 0.86
C LEU A 6 -9.67 7.29 1.34
N ASN A 7 -9.50 8.62 1.25
CA ASN A 7 -8.28 9.27 1.73
C ASN A 7 -8.06 9.06 3.23
N LEU A 8 -9.13 9.11 4.05
CA LEU A 8 -9.03 8.82 5.47
C LEU A 8 -8.62 7.36 5.73
N LEU A 9 -9.18 6.40 4.98
CA LEU A 9 -8.81 5.00 5.11
C LEU A 9 -7.35 4.74 4.70
N ILE A 10 -6.88 5.38 3.62
CA ILE A 10 -5.47 5.32 3.20
C ILE A 10 -4.56 5.89 4.28
N ALA A 11 -4.88 7.07 4.83
CA ALA A 11 -4.09 7.69 5.88
C ALA A 11 -4.03 6.83 7.16
N LEU A 12 -5.15 6.19 7.53
CA LEU A 12 -5.18 5.25 8.66
C LEU A 12 -4.33 4.00 8.40
N ASP A 13 -4.36 3.46 7.18
CA ASP A 13 -3.54 2.31 6.79
C ASP A 13 -2.05 2.63 6.84
N GLN A 14 -1.64 3.78 6.28
CA GLN A 14 -0.26 4.27 6.33
C GLN A 14 0.21 4.51 7.78
N LEU A 15 -0.64 5.11 8.62
CA LEU A 15 -0.35 5.28 10.04
C LEU A 15 -0.17 3.93 10.74
N ALA A 16 -1.09 3.00 10.52
CA ALA A 16 -1.01 1.66 11.10
C ALA A 16 0.28 0.96 10.66
N TRP A 17 0.70 1.10 9.40
CA TRP A 17 1.95 0.53 8.91
C TRP A 17 3.17 1.05 9.67
N VAL A 18 3.29 2.36 9.83
CA VAL A 18 4.39 2.99 10.55
C VAL A 18 4.40 2.57 12.03
N LEU A 19 3.22 2.49 12.65
CA LEU A 19 3.10 2.03 14.05
C LEU A 19 3.49 0.54 14.22
N LEU A 20 2.97 -0.34 13.36
CA LEU A 20 3.25 -1.78 13.41
C LEU A 20 4.73 -2.10 13.18
N THR A 21 5.40 -1.28 12.39
CA THR A 21 6.83 -1.41 12.09
C THR A 21 7.72 -0.63 13.04
N LEU A 22 7.16 0.02 14.07
CA LEU A 22 7.87 0.89 15.01
C LEU A 22 8.73 1.95 14.29
N GLY A 23 8.20 2.51 13.21
CA GLY A 23 8.87 3.54 12.41
C GLY A 23 9.78 3.01 11.29
N ASN A 24 9.93 1.69 11.13
CA ASN A 24 10.78 1.11 10.09
C ASN A 24 10.08 1.01 8.71
N GLY A 25 8.76 1.21 8.68
CA GLY A 25 7.96 1.31 7.45
C GLY A 25 8.18 2.64 6.76
N SER A 26 8.12 2.66 5.43
CA SER A 26 8.26 3.89 4.67
C SER A 26 7.03 4.79 4.87
N PRO A 27 7.20 6.11 5.05
CA PRO A 27 6.09 7.04 5.08
C PRO A 27 5.35 7.01 3.73
N ASP A 28 4.06 7.34 3.77
CA ASP A 28 3.15 7.31 2.62
C ASP A 28 3.01 5.95 1.91
N GLU A 29 3.48 4.85 2.52
CA GLU A 29 3.33 3.49 1.99
C GLU A 29 2.19 2.75 2.69
N THR A 30 1.25 2.20 1.92
CA THR A 30 0.20 1.31 2.43
C THR A 30 0.72 -0.09 2.82
N ILE A 31 0.08 -0.75 3.78
CA ILE A 31 0.41 -2.12 4.23
C ILE A 31 0.38 -3.10 3.05
N SER A 32 -0.64 -2.98 2.20
CA SER A 32 -0.80 -3.78 0.99
C SER A 32 0.38 -3.61 0.02
N ALA A 33 0.83 -2.37 -0.22
CA ALA A 33 1.99 -2.10 -1.07
C ALA A 33 3.29 -2.61 -0.45
N ALA A 34 3.47 -2.40 0.86
CA ALA A 34 4.62 -2.87 1.61
C ALA A 34 4.73 -4.41 1.59
N ALA A 35 3.61 -5.12 1.76
CA ALA A 35 3.56 -6.58 1.72
C ALA A 35 4.07 -7.12 0.36
N TYR A 36 3.62 -6.53 -0.74
CA TYR A 36 4.08 -6.89 -2.09
C TYR A 36 5.56 -6.55 -2.30
N ARG A 37 6.01 -5.35 -1.88
CA ARG A 37 7.42 -4.95 -1.95
C ARG A 37 8.32 -5.90 -1.16
N MET A 38 7.92 -6.27 0.06
CA MET A 38 8.66 -7.20 0.90
C MET A 38 8.72 -8.60 0.29
N GLU A 39 7.63 -9.08 -0.31
CA GLU A 39 7.62 -10.36 -1.04
C GLU A 39 8.63 -10.32 -2.19
N ARG A 40 8.62 -9.25 -2.99
CA ARG A 40 9.59 -9.03 -4.09
C ARG A 40 11.05 -8.95 -3.61
N GLN A 41 11.28 -8.47 -2.39
CA GLN A 41 12.59 -8.47 -1.75
C GLN A 41 12.98 -9.83 -1.16
N GLY A 42 12.11 -10.85 -1.26
CA GLY A 42 12.35 -12.18 -0.70
C GLY A 42 12.17 -12.27 0.82
N LYS A 43 11.60 -11.24 1.47
CA LYS A 43 11.39 -11.24 2.92
C LYS A 43 10.24 -12.18 3.30
N LEU A 44 10.45 -12.95 4.37
CA LEU A 44 9.47 -13.91 4.86
C LEU A 44 8.13 -13.24 5.23
N ALA A 45 8.19 -12.07 5.88
CA ALA A 45 7.00 -11.30 6.24
C ALA A 45 6.12 -10.99 5.02
N GLY A 46 6.72 -10.58 3.89
CA GLY A 46 5.98 -10.30 2.66
C GLY A 46 5.36 -11.54 2.04
N ARG A 47 6.09 -12.67 2.04
CA ARG A 47 5.59 -13.98 1.55
C ARG A 47 4.38 -14.50 2.32
N ILE A 48 4.24 -14.12 3.60
CA ILE A 48 3.10 -14.50 4.44
C ILE A 48 1.98 -13.46 4.36
N LEU A 49 2.31 -12.18 4.53
CA LEU A 49 1.31 -11.10 4.60
C LEU A 49 0.62 -10.86 3.26
N ARG A 50 1.34 -10.90 2.15
CA ARG A 50 0.74 -10.63 0.83
C ARG A 50 -0.39 -11.60 0.47
N PRO A 51 -0.23 -12.94 0.47
CA PRO A 51 -1.34 -13.84 0.14
C PRO A 51 -2.49 -13.75 1.14
N LEU A 52 -2.21 -13.47 2.41
CA LEU A 52 -3.25 -13.25 3.43
C LEU A 52 -4.11 -12.02 3.09
N ILE A 53 -3.46 -10.88 2.81
CA ILE A 53 -4.15 -9.63 2.47
C ILE A 53 -4.89 -9.79 1.13
N ASP A 54 -4.24 -10.35 0.11
CA ASP A 54 -4.88 -10.63 -1.18
C ASP A 54 -6.11 -11.54 -1.03
N ALA A 55 -6.11 -12.50 -0.10
CA ALA A 55 -7.27 -13.36 0.18
C ALA A 55 -8.43 -12.59 0.84
N ILE A 56 -8.14 -11.70 1.79
CA ILE A 56 -9.13 -10.84 2.45
C ILE A 56 -9.80 -9.90 1.43
N PHE A 57 -9.00 -9.30 0.54
CA PHE A 57 -9.50 -8.33 -0.45
C PHE A 57 -10.02 -8.98 -1.74
N ARG A 58 -9.86 -10.29 -1.92
CA ARG A 58 -10.30 -11.03 -3.11
C ARG A 58 -11.74 -10.78 -3.56
N PRO A 59 -12.75 -10.63 -2.66
CA PRO A 59 -14.12 -10.32 -3.07
C PRO A 59 -14.30 -8.92 -3.68
N VAL A 60 -13.37 -8.00 -3.39
CA VAL A 60 -13.42 -6.60 -3.83
C VAL A 60 -12.52 -6.41 -5.05
N GLU A 61 -11.30 -6.92 -5.00
CA GLU A 61 -10.28 -6.70 -6.02
C GLU A 61 -9.32 -7.89 -6.13
N ARG A 62 -8.95 -8.24 -7.37
CA ARG A 62 -7.92 -9.26 -7.63
C ARG A 62 -6.54 -8.63 -7.60
N ASP A 63 -5.58 -9.35 -7.01
CA ASP A 63 -4.18 -8.93 -6.86
C ASP A 63 -4.04 -7.56 -6.18
N HIS A 64 -4.79 -7.37 -5.10
CA HIS A 64 -4.91 -6.12 -4.38
C HIS A 64 -3.54 -5.56 -3.97
N CYS A 65 -2.67 -6.36 -3.37
CA CYS A 65 -1.33 -5.92 -2.93
C CYS A 65 -0.46 -5.45 -4.10
N ARG A 66 -0.51 -6.13 -5.26
CA ARG A 66 0.22 -5.73 -6.46
C ARG A 66 -0.29 -4.38 -6.99
N ARG A 67 -1.60 -4.19 -6.98
CA ARG A 67 -2.25 -2.97 -7.46
C ARG A 67 -1.96 -1.78 -6.55
N SER A 68 -2.02 -1.96 -5.23
CA SER A 68 -1.58 -0.95 -4.27
C SER A 68 -0.13 -0.56 -4.53
N TYR A 69 0.78 -1.53 -4.68
CA TYR A 69 2.18 -1.25 -5.00
C TYR A 69 2.36 -0.46 -6.30
N ALA A 70 1.62 -0.80 -7.36
CA ALA A 70 1.66 -0.05 -8.62
C ALA A 70 1.11 1.38 -8.48
N SER A 71 0.06 1.56 -7.66
CA SER A 71 -0.51 2.88 -7.34
C SER A 71 0.50 3.78 -6.62
N GLU A 72 1.26 3.21 -5.66
CA GLU A 72 2.32 3.92 -4.94
C GLU A 72 3.44 4.35 -5.89
N ILE A 73 3.89 3.45 -6.78
CA ILE A 73 4.91 3.79 -7.78
C ILE A 73 4.45 4.94 -8.68
N ALA A 74 3.18 4.92 -9.09
CA ALA A 74 2.60 5.97 -9.91
C ALA A 74 2.29 7.27 -9.13
N GLY A 75 2.39 7.25 -7.80
CA GLY A 75 2.00 8.37 -6.94
C GLY A 75 0.53 8.74 -7.08
N SER A 76 -0.36 7.77 -7.31
CA SER A 76 -1.76 8.05 -7.67
C SER A 76 -2.53 8.74 -6.54
N GLN A 77 -2.15 8.48 -5.29
CA GLN A 77 -2.69 9.12 -4.10
C GLN A 77 -2.28 10.59 -3.95
N LEU A 78 -1.18 10.99 -4.60
CA LEU A 78 -0.69 12.35 -4.54
C LEU A 78 -1.51 13.27 -5.46
N PRO A 79 -1.73 14.54 -5.07
CA PRO A 79 -2.21 15.57 -5.99
C PRO A 79 -1.33 15.68 -7.24
N ASP A 80 -1.93 16.03 -8.38
CA ASP A 80 -1.23 16.08 -9.67
C ASP A 80 0.00 16.99 -9.65
N SER A 81 -0.01 18.06 -8.85
CA SER A 81 1.11 18.99 -8.68
C SER A 81 2.33 18.38 -7.97
N TYR A 82 2.13 17.30 -7.20
CA TYR A 82 3.20 16.62 -6.46
C TYR A 82 3.65 15.31 -7.11
N ARG A 83 2.90 14.79 -8.10
CA ARG A 83 3.34 13.60 -8.83
C ARG A 83 4.64 13.93 -9.56
N ALA A 84 5.70 13.20 -9.23
CA ALA A 84 6.94 13.29 -9.96
C ALA A 84 6.66 12.95 -11.42
N ARG A 85 6.96 13.87 -12.34
CA ARG A 85 6.91 13.59 -13.77
C ARG A 85 8.10 12.67 -14.03
N ILE A 86 7.84 11.36 -14.13
CA ILE A 86 8.86 10.38 -14.54
C ILE A 86 9.18 10.71 -16.00
N THR A 87 10.20 11.54 -16.23
CA THR A 87 10.87 11.72 -17.53
C THR A 87 11.83 10.58 -17.78
#